data_AF-A0A3M1L2I5-F1
#
_entry.id   AF-A0A3M1L2I5-F1
#
_cell.length_a   1.000
_cell.length_b   1.000
_cell.length_c   1.000
_cell.angle_alpha   90.00
_cell.angle_beta   90.00
_cell.angle_gamma   90.00
#
_symmetry.space_group_name_H-M   'P 1'
#
loop_
_entity.id
_entity.type
_entity.pdbx_description
1 polymer ?
#
loop_
_entity_poly.entity_id
_entity_poly.type
_entity_poly.pdbx_seq_one_letter_code
_entity_poly.pdbx_strand_id
1 'polypeptide(L)'
;MAINLKLGLGLALLVPSLILSYAYPRTALWLFLIYMPFSGTFVYWVGGGNPILQLSKDVFYIPALLALIIDARRRNKKIFVKEQLVPTLAILFVISLITLLLANGAKEFLPFCKDLADPYLRDANGDLVINPQTGIVILLPCKKGIPFLQGILGLKVLLGYVPLIFCGYYLIDSKEKLFFLGRLLVILAIVCCSLALVQYFYLKTGRCIGTRGATGDELFKASLQAKCLVGGSLLYSPSQGQIRLPGTFVSPWHWAWFLIANSAITFTVAFGDPMRRWRIVGITGLILVVINSVICGQRIALALVFGFIVLLIFTSGLFLRLQKFIPFLILLIVPLVYIAINNPDVVQARVDSFVTRWNTSPPHIFIANQLKLAWANQKGILGNGLGTATSSTRVFGDISLIETFHAKLLSEIGLIGLIAFIAFVAHLTILTFADYRS
;
A
#
# COMPACT_ATOMS: atom_id res chain seq x y z
N MET A 1 -39.64 1.63 -0.45
CA MET A 1 -38.35 1.12 -0.95
C MET A 1 -37.52 2.28 -1.46
N ALA A 2 -36.90 3.06 -0.56
CA ALA A 2 -36.03 4.17 -0.96
C ALA A 2 -34.64 3.62 -1.20
N ILE A 3 -34.26 3.41 -2.47
CA ILE A 3 -32.85 3.28 -2.83
C ILE A 3 -32.17 4.52 -2.29
N ASN A 4 -31.22 4.33 -1.36
CA ASN A 4 -30.48 5.40 -0.71
C ASN A 4 -30.02 6.40 -1.79
N LEU A 5 -30.42 7.67 -1.72
CA LEU A 5 -30.14 8.68 -2.77
C LEU A 5 -28.65 8.70 -3.16
N LYS A 6 -27.77 8.42 -2.19
CA LYS A 6 -26.31 8.26 -2.37
C LYS A 6 -25.91 7.07 -3.26
N LEU A 7 -26.63 5.96 -3.15
CA LEU A 7 -26.45 4.76 -3.99
C LEU A 7 -26.97 5.00 -5.41
N GLY A 8 -28.11 5.68 -5.55
CA GLY A 8 -28.66 6.09 -6.86
C GLY A 8 -27.72 7.04 -7.60
N LEU A 9 -27.20 8.07 -6.93
CA LEU A 9 -26.22 9.00 -7.50
C LEU A 9 -24.90 8.31 -7.85
N GLY A 10 -24.45 7.38 -7.00
CA GLY A 10 -23.24 6.59 -7.23
C GLY A 10 -23.32 5.74 -8.49
N LEU A 11 -24.46 5.05 -8.70
CA LEU A 11 -24.69 4.25 -9.92
C LEU A 11 -24.86 5.13 -11.17
N ALA A 12 -25.54 6.27 -11.05
CA ALA A 12 -25.72 7.22 -12.14
C ALA A 12 -24.39 7.82 -12.63
N LEU A 13 -23.42 8.02 -11.75
CA LEU A 13 -22.08 8.51 -12.12
C LEU A 13 -21.12 7.40 -12.55
N LEU A 14 -21.35 6.15 -12.12
CA LEU A 14 -20.46 5.02 -12.41
C LEU A 14 -20.44 4.68 -13.91
N VAL A 15 -21.62 4.58 -14.54
CA VAL A 15 -21.71 4.22 -15.97
C VAL A 15 -21.05 5.27 -16.87
N PRO A 16 -21.33 6.58 -16.75
CA PRO A 16 -20.58 7.61 -17.47
C PRO A 16 -19.08 7.55 -17.21
N SER A 17 -18.66 7.30 -15.97
CA SER A 17 -17.23 7.23 -15.62
C SER A 17 -16.54 6.05 -16.32
N LEU A 18 -17.20 4.89 -16.43
CA LEU A 18 -16.69 3.73 -17.16
C LEU A 18 -16.57 4.04 -18.66
N ILE A 19 -17.60 4.64 -19.25
CA ILE A 19 -17.64 5.00 -20.68
C ILE A 19 -16.55 6.02 -21.00
N LEU A 20 -16.43 7.09 -20.21
CA LEU A 20 -15.39 8.10 -20.38
C LEU A 20 -13.99 7.52 -20.20
N SER A 21 -13.81 6.61 -19.23
CA SER A 21 -12.51 5.96 -19.00
C SER A 21 -12.10 5.05 -20.16
N TYR A 22 -13.07 4.40 -20.81
CA TYR A 22 -12.85 3.62 -22.02
C TYR A 22 -12.59 4.50 -23.26
N ALA A 23 -13.34 5.59 -23.41
CA ALA A 23 -13.20 6.51 -24.55
C ALA A 23 -11.90 7.32 -24.51
N TYR A 24 -11.43 7.70 -23.31
CA TYR A 24 -10.24 8.52 -23.11
C TYR A 24 -9.22 7.84 -22.17
N PRO A 25 -8.63 6.70 -22.58
CA PRO A 25 -7.86 5.85 -21.67
C PRO A 25 -6.62 6.52 -21.08
N ARG A 26 -5.91 7.35 -21.87
CA ARG A 26 -4.72 8.07 -21.38
C ARG A 26 -5.09 9.09 -20.29
N THR A 27 -6.15 9.85 -20.53
CA THR A 27 -6.68 10.83 -19.57
C THR A 27 -7.18 10.14 -18.30
N ALA A 28 -7.84 8.98 -18.45
CA ALA A 28 -8.29 8.17 -17.34
C ALA A 28 -7.15 7.66 -16.46
N LEU A 29 -6.01 7.25 -17.05
CA LEU A 29 -4.82 6.87 -16.28
C LEU A 29 -4.20 8.06 -15.53
N TRP A 30 -4.19 9.26 -16.11
CA TRP A 30 -3.77 10.48 -15.40
C TRP A 30 -4.70 10.80 -14.23
N LEU A 31 -6.02 10.71 -14.44
CA LEU A 31 -7.01 10.90 -13.38
C LEU A 31 -6.88 9.83 -12.28
N PHE A 32 -6.64 8.57 -12.65
CA PHE A 32 -6.35 7.50 -11.71
C PHE A 32 -5.13 7.85 -10.85
N LEU A 33 -4.04 8.31 -11.45
CA LEU A 33 -2.83 8.73 -10.74
C LEU A 33 -3.11 9.88 -9.76
N ILE A 34 -3.90 10.87 -10.17
CA ILE A 34 -4.31 12.01 -9.33
C ILE A 34 -5.21 11.55 -8.19
N TYR A 35 -6.12 10.60 -8.43
CA TYR A 35 -7.07 10.09 -7.44
C TYR A 35 -6.38 9.26 -6.35
N MET A 36 -5.35 8.48 -6.70
CA MET A 36 -4.73 7.49 -5.83
C MET A 36 -4.30 8.03 -4.45
N PRO A 37 -3.60 9.18 -4.34
CA PRO A 37 -3.23 9.77 -3.05
C PRO A 37 -4.42 10.20 -2.18
N PHE A 38 -5.60 10.43 -2.75
CA PHE A 38 -6.81 10.85 -2.04
C PHE A 38 -7.82 9.72 -1.81
N SER A 39 -7.52 8.51 -2.29
CA SER A 39 -8.43 7.37 -2.23
C SER A 39 -8.92 7.07 -0.80
N GLY A 40 -8.06 7.20 0.21
CA GLY A 40 -8.44 7.01 1.61
C GLY A 40 -9.47 8.03 2.08
N THR A 41 -9.21 9.31 1.81
CA THR A 41 -10.17 10.39 2.12
C THR A 41 -11.51 10.13 1.43
N PHE A 42 -11.52 9.83 0.13
CA PHE A 42 -12.76 9.61 -0.61
C PHE A 42 -13.57 8.41 -0.06
N VAL A 43 -12.91 7.26 0.17
CA VAL A 43 -13.57 6.05 0.67
C VAL A 43 -14.22 6.28 2.04
N TYR A 44 -13.55 6.98 2.96
CA TYR A 44 -14.04 7.12 4.34
C TYR A 44 -14.93 8.34 4.58
N TRP A 45 -14.81 9.39 3.78
CA TRP A 45 -15.65 10.59 3.89
C TRP A 45 -16.88 10.53 3.00
N VAL A 46 -16.70 10.16 1.73
CA VAL A 46 -17.82 10.05 0.78
C VAL A 46 -18.48 8.69 0.92
N GLY A 47 -17.67 7.64 1.05
CA GLY A 47 -18.16 6.26 1.02
C GLY A 47 -18.56 5.63 2.34
N GLY A 48 -18.40 6.34 3.47
CA GLY A 48 -18.70 5.79 4.78
C GLY A 48 -17.92 4.50 5.14
N GLY A 49 -16.81 4.24 4.45
CA GLY A 49 -16.06 2.98 4.59
C GLY A 49 -16.65 1.78 3.85
N ASN A 50 -17.62 1.98 2.96
CA ASN A 50 -18.20 0.90 2.16
C ASN A 50 -17.14 0.19 1.30
N PRO A 51 -16.98 -1.15 1.41
CA PRO A 51 -16.06 -1.93 0.60
C PRO A 51 -16.17 -1.72 -0.91
N ILE A 52 -17.38 -1.48 -1.42
CA ILE A 52 -17.64 -1.26 -2.84
C ILE A 52 -16.92 0.00 -3.32
N LEU A 53 -16.85 1.03 -2.48
CA LEU A 53 -16.16 2.28 -2.82
C LEU A 53 -14.64 2.15 -2.71
N GLN A 54 -14.11 1.08 -2.11
CA GLN A 54 -12.68 0.76 -2.24
C GLN A 54 -12.34 0.30 -3.68
N LEU A 55 -13.34 -0.14 -4.45
CA LEU A 55 -13.21 -0.51 -5.87
C LEU A 55 -13.39 0.70 -6.81
N SER A 56 -13.70 1.89 -6.29
CA SER A 56 -13.99 3.07 -7.13
C SER A 56 -12.80 3.47 -8.01
N LYS A 57 -11.56 3.26 -7.54
CA LYS A 57 -10.35 3.50 -8.33
C LYS A 57 -10.29 2.63 -9.60
N ASP A 58 -10.89 1.45 -9.56
CA ASP A 58 -10.82 0.49 -10.67
C ASP A 58 -11.79 0.86 -11.80
N VAL A 59 -12.77 1.73 -11.52
CA VAL A 59 -13.65 2.34 -12.53
C VAL A 59 -12.84 3.15 -13.54
N PHE A 60 -11.76 3.81 -13.10
CA PHE A 60 -10.87 4.55 -14.00
C PHE A 60 -9.87 3.62 -14.67
N TYR A 61 -9.31 2.68 -13.92
CA TYR A 61 -8.19 1.87 -14.37
C TYR A 61 -8.57 0.75 -15.34
N ILE A 62 -9.57 -0.08 -15.01
CA ILE A 62 -9.87 -1.30 -15.79
C ILE A 62 -10.35 -0.95 -17.21
N PRO A 63 -11.32 -0.02 -17.41
CA PRO A 63 -11.76 0.33 -18.76
C PRO A 63 -10.66 0.98 -19.58
N ALA A 64 -9.84 1.83 -18.94
CA ALA A 64 -8.69 2.47 -19.60
C ALA A 64 -7.66 1.43 -20.06
N LEU A 65 -7.36 0.44 -19.22
CA LEU A 65 -6.47 -0.67 -19.55
C LEU A 65 -7.04 -1.47 -20.74
N LEU A 66 -8.31 -1.85 -20.71
CA LEU A 66 -8.96 -2.60 -21.79
C LEU A 66 -8.92 -1.83 -23.11
N ALA A 67 -9.22 -0.53 -23.10
CA ALA A 67 -9.14 0.32 -24.28
C ALA A 67 -7.70 0.40 -24.84
N LEU A 68 -6.68 0.53 -23.97
CA LEU A 68 -5.28 0.51 -24.41
C LEU A 68 -4.86 -0.85 -25.00
N ILE A 69 -5.32 -1.95 -24.41
CA ILE A 69 -5.07 -3.31 -24.93
C ILE A 69 -5.66 -3.46 -26.33
N ILE A 70 -6.90 -3.00 -26.54
CA ILE A 70 -7.57 -3.07 -27.84
C ILE A 70 -6.90 -2.17 -28.86
N ASP A 71 -6.57 -0.92 -28.50
CA ASP A 71 -5.89 0.03 -29.40
C ASP A 71 -4.49 -0.46 -29.79
N ALA A 72 -3.74 -1.02 -28.83
CA ALA A 72 -2.43 -1.62 -29.11
C ALA A 72 -2.54 -2.80 -30.08
N ARG A 73 -3.52 -3.69 -29.89
CA ARG A 73 -3.78 -4.80 -30.83
C ARG A 73 -4.17 -4.30 -32.22
N ARG A 74 -5.06 -3.30 -32.33
CA ARG A 74 -5.47 -2.72 -33.61
C ARG A 74 -4.31 -2.08 -34.37
N ARG A 75 -3.36 -1.48 -33.66
CA ARG A 75 -2.17 -0.83 -34.26
C ARG A 75 -0.97 -1.76 -34.38
N ASN A 76 -1.12 -3.07 -34.13
CA ASN A 76 -0.02 -4.04 -34.08
C ASN A 76 1.15 -3.61 -33.16
N LYS A 77 0.83 -2.91 -32.06
CA LYS A 77 1.79 -2.51 -31.04
C LYS A 77 1.78 -3.50 -29.88
N LYS A 78 2.97 -3.80 -29.35
CA LYS A 78 3.15 -4.72 -28.23
C LYS A 78 2.79 -4.04 -26.91
N ILE A 79 1.81 -4.57 -26.18
CA ILE A 79 1.40 -4.01 -24.87
C ILE A 79 2.55 -4.12 -23.85
N PHE A 80 3.30 -5.22 -23.90
CA PHE A 80 4.47 -5.44 -23.08
C PHE A 80 5.70 -4.86 -23.77
N VAL A 81 6.30 -3.83 -23.17
CA VAL A 81 7.52 -3.17 -23.67
C VAL A 81 8.68 -4.17 -23.79
N LYS A 82 8.80 -5.08 -22.83
CA LYS A 82 9.79 -6.17 -22.82
C LYS A 82 9.08 -7.51 -22.78
N GLU A 83 8.98 -8.17 -23.93
CA GLU A 83 8.37 -9.50 -24.06
C GLU A 83 9.07 -10.56 -23.21
N GLN A 84 10.36 -10.35 -22.91
CA GLN A 84 11.13 -11.20 -22.02
C GLN A 84 10.50 -11.33 -20.62
N LEU A 85 9.71 -10.35 -20.15
CA LEU A 85 9.02 -10.43 -18.86
C LEU A 85 7.73 -11.26 -18.89
N VAL A 86 7.20 -11.55 -20.07
CA VAL A 86 5.91 -12.25 -20.22
C VAL A 86 5.96 -13.67 -19.63
N PRO A 87 7.00 -14.50 -19.88
CA PRO A 87 7.07 -15.85 -19.31
C PRO A 87 7.05 -15.87 -17.77
N THR A 88 7.84 -15.04 -17.11
CA THR A 88 7.90 -15.03 -15.64
C THR A 88 6.62 -14.48 -15.02
N LEU A 89 6.00 -13.48 -15.65
CA LEU A 89 4.68 -12.99 -15.25
C LEU A 89 3.59 -14.04 -15.47
N ALA A 90 3.62 -14.75 -16.59
CA ALA A 90 2.66 -15.80 -16.92
C ALA A 90 2.75 -16.96 -15.92
N ILE A 91 3.97 -17.39 -15.54
CA ILE A 91 4.17 -18.42 -14.51
C ILE A 91 3.53 -17.98 -13.18
N LEU A 92 3.83 -16.76 -12.72
CA LEU A 92 3.24 -16.22 -11.50
C LEU A 92 1.71 -16.14 -11.57
N PHE A 93 1.17 -15.72 -12.72
CA PHE A 93 -0.27 -15.64 -12.95
C PHE A 93 -0.93 -17.03 -12.93
N VAL A 94 -0.35 -18.01 -13.62
CA VAL A 94 -0.85 -19.40 -13.65
C VAL A 94 -0.82 -20.01 -12.26
N ILE A 95 0.27 -19.87 -11.51
CA ILE A 95 0.34 -20.36 -10.12
C ILE A 95 -0.73 -19.70 -9.25
N SER A 96 -0.93 -18.39 -9.40
CA SER A 96 -1.98 -17.67 -8.66
C SER A 96 -3.38 -18.17 -9.03
N LEU A 97 -3.63 -18.46 -10.31
CA LEU A 97 -4.90 -19.07 -10.75
C LEU A 97 -5.08 -20.50 -10.21
N ILE A 98 -4.02 -21.30 -10.19
CA ILE A 98 -4.04 -22.65 -9.60
C ILE A 98 -4.37 -22.55 -8.10
N THR A 99 -3.74 -21.63 -7.35
CA THR A 99 -4.08 -21.39 -5.95
C THR A 99 -5.53 -20.92 -5.80
N LEU A 100 -6.02 -20.03 -6.66
CA LEU A 100 -7.43 -19.59 -6.63
C LEU A 100 -8.40 -20.77 -6.83
N LEU A 101 -8.17 -21.60 -7.83
CA LEU A 101 -9.06 -22.71 -8.15
C LEU A 101 -8.96 -23.85 -7.14
N LEU A 102 -7.74 -24.22 -6.74
CA LEU A 102 -7.52 -25.39 -5.88
C LEU A 102 -7.59 -25.06 -4.39
N ALA A 103 -6.94 -23.98 -3.92
CA ALA A 103 -6.93 -23.66 -2.49
C ALA A 103 -8.20 -22.89 -2.07
N ASN A 104 -8.54 -21.79 -2.77
CA ASN A 104 -9.76 -21.04 -2.46
C ASN A 104 -11.02 -21.80 -2.90
N GLY A 105 -11.00 -22.43 -4.08
CA GLY A 105 -12.12 -23.23 -4.58
C GLY A 105 -12.44 -24.43 -3.70
N ALA A 106 -11.45 -25.21 -3.26
CA ALA A 106 -11.70 -26.31 -2.33
C ALA A 106 -12.33 -25.84 -1.00
N LYS A 107 -11.90 -24.67 -0.49
CA LYS A 107 -12.50 -24.07 0.72
C LYS A 107 -13.93 -23.60 0.53
N GLU A 108 -14.34 -23.29 -0.70
CA GLU A 108 -15.71 -22.86 -0.99
C GLU A 108 -16.72 -24.00 -0.81
N PHE A 109 -16.30 -25.25 -1.02
CA PHE A 109 -17.15 -26.43 -0.81
C PHE A 109 -17.28 -26.85 0.65
N LEU A 110 -16.58 -26.20 1.58
CA LEU A 110 -16.73 -26.48 3.01
C LEU A 110 -18.08 -25.94 3.53
N PRO A 111 -18.69 -26.63 4.52
CA PRO A 111 -19.89 -26.13 5.19
C PRO A 111 -19.60 -24.84 5.97
N PHE A 112 -20.61 -23.99 6.15
CA PHE A 112 -20.45 -22.78 6.96
C PHE A 112 -20.31 -23.13 8.44
N CYS A 113 -19.34 -22.53 9.13
CA CYS A 113 -19.11 -22.80 10.56
C CYS A 113 -20.32 -22.52 11.46
N LYS A 114 -21.28 -21.69 11.02
CA LYS A 114 -22.50 -21.36 11.77
C LYS A 114 -23.57 -22.44 11.67
N ASP A 115 -23.49 -23.27 10.64
CA ASP A 115 -24.50 -24.29 10.33
C ASP A 115 -24.10 -25.66 10.91
N LEU A 116 -22.90 -25.78 11.48
CA LEU A 116 -22.46 -26.99 12.19
C LEU A 116 -23.06 -27.03 13.60
N ALA A 117 -23.83 -28.08 13.89
CA ALA A 117 -24.36 -28.37 15.22
C ALA A 117 -23.25 -28.82 16.20
N ASP A 118 -22.26 -29.57 15.71
CA ASP A 118 -21.07 -29.99 16.46
C ASP A 118 -19.81 -29.61 15.65
N PRO A 119 -18.96 -28.68 16.14
CA PRO A 119 -17.78 -28.24 15.42
C PRO A 119 -16.59 -29.19 15.58
N TYR A 120 -16.70 -30.26 16.38
CA TYR A 120 -15.58 -31.16 16.65
C TYR A 120 -15.55 -32.37 15.70
N LEU A 121 -14.34 -32.75 15.29
CA LEU A 121 -14.12 -33.94 14.48
C LEU A 121 -14.28 -35.18 15.37
N ARG A 122 -15.15 -36.10 14.98
CA ARG A 122 -15.35 -37.39 15.63
C ARG A 122 -14.81 -38.54 14.77
N ASP A 123 -14.29 -39.57 15.42
CA ASP A 123 -13.87 -40.80 14.75
C ASP A 123 -15.09 -41.68 14.38
N ALA A 124 -14.83 -42.84 13.78
CA ALA A 124 -15.89 -43.79 13.41
C ALA A 124 -16.65 -44.37 14.62
N ASN A 125 -16.09 -44.26 15.82
CA ASN A 125 -16.68 -44.74 17.08
C ASN A 125 -17.45 -43.64 17.83
N GLY A 126 -17.40 -42.38 17.34
CA GLY A 126 -18.05 -41.23 17.94
C GLY A 126 -17.18 -40.43 18.92
N ASP A 127 -15.92 -40.82 19.12
CA ASP A 127 -14.98 -40.17 20.03
C ASP A 127 -14.31 -38.95 19.40
N LEU A 128 -13.97 -37.96 20.23
CA LEU A 128 -13.34 -36.72 19.78
C LEU A 128 -11.91 -36.98 19.30
N VAL A 129 -11.60 -36.58 18.08
CA VAL A 129 -10.26 -36.74 17.52
C VAL A 129 -9.35 -35.62 18.06
N ILE A 130 -8.33 -36.01 18.81
CA ILE A 130 -7.38 -35.09 19.42
C ILE A 130 -6.11 -35.04 18.57
N ASN A 131 -5.56 -33.84 18.38
CA ASN A 131 -4.24 -33.69 17.76
C ASN A 131 -3.15 -34.21 18.75
N PRO A 132 -2.40 -35.27 18.39
CA PRO A 132 -1.47 -35.94 19.30
C PRO A 132 -0.27 -35.06 19.73
N GLN A 133 -0.01 -33.95 19.04
CA GLN A 133 1.11 -33.05 19.34
C GLN A 133 0.70 -31.88 20.25
N THR A 134 -0.58 -31.53 20.27
CA THR A 134 -1.07 -30.34 20.99
C THR A 134 -2.07 -30.67 22.10
N GLY A 135 -2.64 -31.88 22.10
CA GLY A 135 -3.69 -32.26 23.04
C GLY A 135 -5.02 -31.54 22.82
N ILE A 136 -5.17 -30.81 21.70
CA ILE A 136 -6.35 -30.02 21.37
C ILE A 136 -7.26 -30.82 20.43
N VAL A 137 -8.58 -30.77 20.69
CA VAL A 137 -9.61 -31.39 19.84
C VAL A 137 -9.59 -30.76 18.45
N ILE A 138 -9.55 -31.60 17.42
CA ILE A 138 -9.55 -31.15 16.02
C ILE A 138 -10.96 -30.69 15.66
N LEU A 139 -11.06 -29.49 15.08
CA LEU A 139 -12.31 -28.94 14.58
C LEU A 139 -12.58 -29.44 13.15
N LEU A 140 -13.85 -29.65 12.82
CA LEU A 140 -14.28 -29.90 11.45
C LEU A 140 -13.86 -28.70 10.56
N PRO A 141 -13.27 -28.93 9.38
CA PRO A 141 -12.96 -27.82 8.47
C PRO A 141 -14.27 -27.16 8.00
N CYS A 142 -14.43 -25.88 8.32
CA CYS A 142 -15.60 -25.09 7.97
C CYS A 142 -15.19 -23.71 7.44
N LYS A 143 -16.08 -23.07 6.66
CA LYS A 143 -15.87 -21.71 6.14
C LYS A 143 -16.66 -20.67 6.94
N LYS A 144 -16.06 -19.50 7.16
CA LYS A 144 -16.72 -18.36 7.83
C LYS A 144 -17.21 -17.27 6.88
N GLY A 145 -16.90 -17.40 5.59
CA GLY A 145 -17.23 -16.42 4.56
C GLY A 145 -17.28 -17.06 3.18
N ILE A 146 -16.88 -16.33 2.14
CA ILE A 146 -16.86 -16.74 0.73
C ILE A 146 -15.40 -16.79 0.24
N PRO A 147 -14.65 -17.88 0.53
CA PRO A 147 -13.24 -18.03 0.18
C PRO A 147 -12.92 -17.76 -1.30
N PHE A 148 -13.82 -18.09 -2.22
CA PHE A 148 -13.57 -17.90 -3.65
C PHE A 148 -13.55 -16.41 -4.03
N LEU A 149 -14.54 -15.63 -3.56
CA LEU A 149 -14.56 -14.17 -3.75
C LEU A 149 -13.40 -13.48 -3.02
N GLN A 150 -13.04 -13.98 -1.83
CA GLN A 150 -11.85 -13.55 -1.11
C GLN A 150 -10.58 -13.73 -1.96
N GLY A 151 -10.48 -14.88 -2.66
CA GLY A 151 -9.42 -15.21 -3.58
C GLY A 151 -9.36 -14.32 -4.82
N ILE A 152 -10.50 -14.03 -5.46
CA ILE A 152 -10.57 -13.13 -6.62
C ILE A 152 -10.06 -11.73 -6.26
N LEU A 153 -10.53 -11.20 -5.12
CA LEU A 153 -10.08 -9.90 -4.65
C LEU A 153 -8.59 -9.94 -4.24
N GLY A 154 -8.12 -11.04 -3.65
CA GLY A 154 -6.70 -11.27 -3.35
C GLY A 154 -5.83 -11.26 -4.60
N LEU A 155 -6.23 -11.99 -5.66
CA LEU A 155 -5.55 -12.03 -6.95
C LEU A 155 -5.43 -10.63 -7.56
N LYS A 156 -6.51 -9.86 -7.50
CA LYS A 156 -6.52 -8.47 -7.96
C LYS A 156 -5.55 -7.60 -7.16
N VAL A 157 -5.49 -7.75 -5.83
CA VAL A 157 -4.52 -6.99 -5.03
C VAL A 157 -3.09 -7.37 -5.38
N LEU A 158 -2.82 -8.65 -5.66
CA LEU A 158 -1.49 -9.15 -5.99
C LEU A 158 -1.02 -8.72 -7.39
N LEU A 159 -1.82 -8.96 -8.43
CA LEU A 159 -1.41 -8.82 -9.83
C LEU A 159 -2.18 -7.73 -10.59
N GLY A 160 -3.28 -7.22 -10.04
CA GLY A 160 -4.22 -6.37 -10.76
C GLY A 160 -3.61 -5.09 -11.32
N TYR A 161 -2.59 -4.53 -10.68
CA TYR A 161 -1.91 -3.31 -11.15
C TYR A 161 -0.58 -3.58 -11.88
N VAL A 162 -0.14 -4.83 -12.01
CA VAL A 162 1.08 -5.18 -12.76
C VAL A 162 1.01 -4.67 -14.22
N PRO A 163 -0.14 -4.72 -14.94
CA PRO A 163 -0.23 -4.16 -16.28
C PRO A 163 0.09 -2.66 -16.37
N LEU A 164 -0.06 -1.88 -15.28
CA LEU A 164 0.30 -0.45 -15.29
C LEU A 164 1.80 -0.24 -15.52
N ILE A 165 2.65 -1.16 -15.06
CA ILE A 165 4.10 -1.08 -15.27
C ILE A 165 4.40 -1.03 -16.78
N PHE A 166 3.69 -1.83 -17.58
CA PHE A 166 3.88 -1.89 -19.03
C PHE A 166 3.12 -0.79 -19.76
N CYS A 167 1.94 -0.41 -19.27
CA CYS A 167 1.15 0.67 -19.87
C CYS A 167 1.75 2.06 -19.64
N GLY A 168 2.56 2.25 -18.60
CA GLY A 168 3.22 3.51 -18.29
C GLY A 168 4.07 4.06 -19.44
N TYR A 169 4.67 3.18 -20.25
CA TYR A 169 5.41 3.57 -21.45
C TYR A 169 4.54 4.29 -22.49
N TYR A 170 3.28 3.86 -22.66
CA TYR A 170 2.35 4.52 -23.57
C TYR A 170 1.89 5.89 -23.06
N LEU A 171 2.04 6.14 -21.75
CA LEU A 171 1.74 7.44 -21.14
C LEU A 171 2.95 8.39 -21.22
N ILE A 172 4.16 7.84 -21.14
CA ILE A 172 5.43 8.57 -21.05
C ILE A 172 6.30 8.21 -22.26
N ASP A 173 5.93 8.71 -23.44
CA ASP A 173 6.65 8.48 -24.70
C ASP A 173 7.74 9.54 -24.97
N SER A 174 7.79 10.61 -24.18
CA SER A 174 8.73 11.71 -24.38
C SER A 174 9.33 12.20 -23.07
N LYS A 175 10.51 12.81 -23.18
CA LYS A 175 11.20 13.47 -22.06
C LYS A 175 10.35 14.58 -21.44
N GLU A 176 9.58 15.29 -22.25
CA GLU A 176 8.68 16.34 -21.78
C GLU A 176 7.55 15.76 -20.91
N LYS A 177 6.95 14.64 -21.32
CA LYS A 177 5.94 13.93 -20.51
C LYS A 177 6.54 13.36 -19.23
N LEU A 178 7.80 12.93 -19.24
CA LEU A 178 8.50 12.50 -18.04
C LEU A 178 8.66 13.66 -17.04
N PHE A 179 9.05 14.85 -17.52
CA PHE A 179 9.09 16.04 -16.65
C PHE A 179 7.69 16.43 -16.17
N PHE A 180 6.68 16.38 -17.03
CA PHE A 180 5.30 16.64 -16.64
C PHE A 180 4.84 15.68 -15.52
N LEU A 181 5.13 14.38 -15.64
CA LEU A 181 4.83 13.39 -14.60
C LEU A 181 5.51 13.77 -13.27
N GLY A 182 6.81 14.08 -13.29
CA GLY A 182 7.54 14.50 -12.10
C GLY A 182 6.90 15.72 -11.45
N ARG A 183 6.58 16.75 -12.24
CA ARG A 183 5.93 17.98 -11.77
C ARG A 183 4.56 17.69 -11.15
N LEU A 184 3.74 16.87 -11.79
CA LEU A 184 2.43 16.46 -11.28
C LEU A 184 2.57 15.74 -9.93
N LEU A 185 3.48 14.76 -9.83
CA LEU A 185 3.69 14.00 -8.60
C LEU A 185 4.18 14.89 -7.45
N VAL A 186 5.04 15.87 -7.72
CA VAL A 186 5.47 16.84 -6.70
C VAL A 186 4.31 17.72 -6.23
N ILE A 187 3.45 18.19 -7.13
CA ILE A 187 2.24 18.94 -6.72
C ILE A 187 1.36 18.07 -5.82
N LEU A 188 1.12 16.82 -6.22
CA LEU A 188 0.33 15.88 -5.41
C LEU A 188 0.98 15.64 -4.03
N ALA A 189 2.30 15.49 -3.98
CA ALA A 189 3.05 15.37 -2.73
C ALA A 189 2.84 16.59 -1.84
N ILE A 190 3.01 17.81 -2.37
CA ILE A 190 2.83 19.07 -1.62
C ILE A 190 1.41 19.18 -1.08
N VAL A 191 0.39 18.88 -1.90
CA VAL A 191 -1.01 18.95 -1.47
C VAL A 191 -1.28 17.94 -0.36
N CYS A 192 -0.86 16.68 -0.52
CA CYS A 192 -1.09 15.64 0.49
C CYS A 192 -0.34 15.94 1.80
N CYS A 193 0.93 16.37 1.71
CA CYS A 193 1.73 16.73 2.87
C CYS A 193 1.16 17.97 3.59
N SER A 194 0.68 18.98 2.85
CA SER A 194 0.04 20.16 3.43
C SER A 194 -1.25 19.79 4.18
N LEU A 195 -2.11 18.97 3.58
CA LEU A 195 -3.34 18.48 4.23
C LEU A 195 -3.03 17.67 5.51
N ALA A 196 -1.99 16.84 5.49
CA ALA A 196 -1.54 16.09 6.65
C ALA A 196 -1.04 17.01 7.78
N LEU A 197 -0.35 18.11 7.46
CA LEU A 197 0.07 19.12 8.43
C LEU A 197 -1.12 19.85 9.04
N VAL A 198 -2.08 20.29 8.22
CA VAL A 198 -3.31 20.93 8.72
C VAL A 198 -4.05 19.99 9.68
N GLN A 199 -4.18 18.71 9.32
CA GLN A 199 -4.75 17.70 10.20
C GLN A 199 -3.99 17.57 11.53
N TYR A 200 -2.65 17.57 11.49
CA TYR A 200 -1.84 17.55 12.71
C TYR A 200 -2.10 18.78 13.60
N PHE A 201 -2.21 19.97 13.01
CA PHE A 201 -2.54 21.19 13.78
C PHE A 201 -3.94 21.12 14.39
N TYR A 202 -4.93 20.55 13.70
CA TYR A 202 -6.29 20.36 14.24
C TYR A 202 -6.30 19.40 15.44
N LEU A 203 -5.45 18.38 15.42
CA LEU A 203 -5.26 17.48 16.56
C LEU A 203 -4.56 18.21 17.72
N LYS A 204 -3.48 18.95 17.45
CA LYS A 204 -2.72 19.67 18.49
C LYS A 204 -3.59 20.72 19.19
N THR A 205 -4.35 21.50 18.43
CA THR A 205 -5.27 22.56 18.92
C THR A 205 -6.53 22.02 19.60
N GLY A 206 -6.79 20.70 19.52
CA GLY A 206 -7.97 20.09 20.13
C GLY A 206 -9.26 20.25 19.33
N ARG A 207 -9.23 20.83 18.13
CA ARG A 207 -10.37 20.86 17.21
C ARG A 207 -10.79 19.44 16.78
N CYS A 208 -9.83 18.53 16.73
CA CYS A 208 -10.08 17.09 16.57
C CYS A 208 -9.67 16.33 17.82
N ILE A 209 -10.57 15.48 18.31
CA ILE A 209 -10.37 14.66 19.51
C ILE A 209 -9.34 13.55 19.24
N GLY A 210 -9.34 12.96 18.05
CA GLY A 210 -8.52 11.80 17.75
C GLY A 210 -8.86 10.63 18.70
N THR A 211 -7.86 10.06 19.37
CA THR A 211 -8.04 8.97 20.35
C THR A 211 -7.90 9.46 21.80
N ARG A 212 -8.08 10.76 22.08
CA ARG A 212 -7.89 11.38 23.41
C ARG A 212 -8.89 10.95 24.51
N GLY A 213 -9.85 10.08 24.20
CA GLY A 213 -10.79 9.50 25.17
C GLY A 213 -10.89 7.98 25.13
N ALA A 214 -10.00 7.31 24.38
CA ALA A 214 -9.96 5.86 24.31
C ALA A 214 -9.37 5.26 25.59
N THR A 215 -9.74 4.02 25.94
CA THR A 215 -9.22 3.32 27.12
C THR A 215 -8.54 2.00 26.74
N GLY A 216 -7.58 1.58 27.55
CA GLY A 216 -6.84 0.33 27.34
C GLY A 216 -6.13 0.26 25.99
N ASP A 217 -6.29 -0.87 25.30
CA ASP A 217 -5.65 -1.19 24.01
C ASP A 217 -5.93 -0.18 22.89
N GLU A 218 -7.07 0.50 22.93
CA GLU A 218 -7.48 1.44 21.89
C GLU A 218 -6.59 2.68 21.84
N LEU A 219 -5.87 3.00 22.93
CA LEU A 219 -4.87 4.07 22.98
C LEU A 219 -3.64 3.77 22.10
N PHE A 220 -3.47 2.54 21.64
CA PHE A 220 -2.34 2.09 20.83
C PHE A 220 -2.73 1.64 19.41
N LYS A 221 -4.03 1.57 19.10
CA LYS A 221 -4.55 1.05 17.83
C LYS A 221 -5.16 2.18 16.99
N ALA A 222 -4.68 2.35 15.76
CA ALA A 222 -5.23 3.35 14.84
C ALA A 222 -6.68 2.96 14.45
N SER A 223 -7.62 3.89 14.66
CA SER A 223 -9.06 3.64 14.46
C SER A 223 -9.64 4.53 13.37
N LEU A 224 -10.63 4.01 12.63
CA LEU A 224 -11.41 4.80 11.67
C LEU A 224 -12.36 5.78 12.37
N GLN A 225 -12.74 5.54 13.62
CA GLN A 225 -13.60 6.43 14.40
C GLN A 225 -12.86 7.71 14.82
N ALA A 226 -11.54 7.64 14.93
CA ALA A 226 -10.68 8.77 15.30
C ALA A 226 -10.31 9.68 14.10
N LYS A 227 -10.92 9.46 12.92
CA LYS A 227 -10.67 10.28 11.72
C LYS A 227 -11.00 11.76 11.98
N CYS A 228 -10.22 12.66 11.36
CA CYS A 228 -10.30 14.10 11.63
C CYS A 228 -10.65 14.93 10.38
N LEU A 229 -9.70 15.14 9.46
CA LEU A 229 -9.86 16.00 8.29
C LEU A 229 -9.70 15.22 6.98
N VAL A 230 -8.65 14.42 6.88
CA VAL A 230 -8.28 13.64 5.69
C VAL A 230 -7.83 12.23 6.06
N GLY A 231 -7.93 11.33 5.07
CA GLY A 231 -7.52 9.93 5.21
C GLY A 231 -8.49 9.09 6.04
N GLY A 232 -7.96 7.96 6.50
CA GLY A 232 -8.70 6.93 7.24
C GLY A 232 -8.23 6.78 8.68
N SER A 233 -7.64 5.62 9.00
CA SER A 233 -7.38 5.24 10.39
C SER A 233 -6.31 6.09 11.04
N LEU A 234 -6.64 6.70 12.18
CA LEU A 234 -5.81 7.67 12.87
C LEU A 234 -5.54 7.21 14.31
N LEU A 235 -4.33 7.47 14.79
CA LEU A 235 -3.97 7.33 16.21
C LEU A 235 -3.40 8.65 16.71
N TYR A 236 -3.96 9.18 17.79
CA TYR A 236 -3.43 10.37 18.44
C TYR A 236 -3.76 10.35 19.93
N SER A 237 -2.83 9.78 20.71
CA SER A 237 -2.91 9.65 22.15
C SER A 237 -1.73 10.40 22.78
N PRO A 238 -1.88 11.71 23.08
CA PRO A 238 -0.80 12.51 23.65
C PRO A 238 -0.41 12.01 25.05
N SER A 239 -1.34 11.45 25.84
CA SER A 239 -1.06 10.88 27.16
C SER A 239 -0.06 9.72 27.13
N GLN A 240 0.03 9.01 26.00
CA GLN A 240 0.96 7.90 25.78
C GLN A 240 2.07 8.25 24.76
N GLY A 241 2.18 9.54 24.36
CA GLY A 241 3.12 10.00 23.34
C GLY A 241 2.92 9.38 21.94
N GLN A 242 1.78 8.73 21.68
CA GLN A 242 1.52 8.00 20.44
C GLN A 242 0.85 8.89 19.39
N ILE A 243 1.44 8.93 18.19
CA ILE A 243 0.79 9.45 17.00
C ILE A 243 1.02 8.50 15.82
N ARG A 244 -0.02 8.29 15.02
CA ARG A 244 0.09 7.66 13.70
C ARG A 244 -0.89 8.36 12.77
N LEU A 245 -0.36 9.27 11.96
CA LEU A 245 -1.17 9.99 10.98
C LEU A 245 -1.26 9.20 9.67
N PRO A 246 -2.47 9.03 9.10
CA PRO A 246 -2.64 8.40 7.79
C PRO A 246 -2.46 9.36 6.62
N GLY A 247 -2.24 10.66 6.86
CA GLY A 247 -2.29 11.68 5.82
C GLY A 247 -3.61 11.63 5.06
N THR A 248 -3.55 11.60 3.73
CA THR A 248 -4.71 11.45 2.83
C THR A 248 -5.07 9.98 2.52
N PHE A 249 -4.30 9.02 3.07
CA PHE A 249 -4.42 7.60 2.77
C PHE A 249 -5.32 6.86 3.76
N VAL A 250 -5.59 5.60 3.44
CA VAL A 250 -6.46 4.72 4.24
C VAL A 250 -5.88 4.42 5.62
N SER A 251 -4.56 4.27 5.72
CA SER A 251 -3.90 3.91 6.96
C SER A 251 -2.49 4.51 7.06
N PRO A 252 -1.94 4.61 8.28
CA PRO A 252 -0.60 5.18 8.49
C PRO A 252 0.52 4.40 7.76
N TRP A 253 0.32 3.12 7.49
CA TRP A 253 1.25 2.29 6.73
C TRP A 253 1.39 2.77 5.28
N HIS A 254 0.28 3.02 4.59
CA HIS A 254 0.31 3.52 3.21
C HIS A 254 0.92 4.92 3.13
N TRP A 255 0.66 5.75 4.15
CA TRP A 255 1.26 7.08 4.26
C TRP A 255 2.79 7.02 4.35
N ALA A 256 3.35 6.09 5.13
CA ALA A 256 4.79 5.93 5.24
C ALA A 256 5.43 5.64 3.88
N TRP A 257 4.88 4.69 3.11
CA TRP A 257 5.38 4.36 1.78
C TRP A 257 5.20 5.50 0.77
N PHE A 258 4.11 6.27 0.90
CA PHE A 258 3.93 7.48 0.10
C PHE A 258 5.05 8.49 0.36
N LEU A 259 5.42 8.75 1.62
CA LEU A 259 6.51 9.67 1.95
C LEU A 259 7.86 9.17 1.42
N ILE A 260 8.14 7.88 1.57
CA ILE A 260 9.40 7.26 1.09
C ILE A 260 9.50 7.34 -0.45
N ALA A 261 8.43 7.04 -1.18
CA ALA A 261 8.44 7.15 -2.63
C ALA A 261 8.59 8.61 -3.07
N ASN A 262 7.90 9.54 -2.40
CA ASN A 262 7.95 10.95 -2.75
C ASN A 262 9.27 11.63 -2.35
N SER A 263 10.06 11.09 -1.42
CA SER A 263 11.41 11.61 -1.17
C SER A 263 12.28 11.46 -2.42
N ALA A 264 12.18 10.34 -3.13
CA ALA A 264 12.87 10.15 -4.40
C ALA A 264 12.33 11.06 -5.50
N ILE A 265 11.00 11.13 -5.67
CA ILE A 265 10.37 11.94 -6.73
C ILE A 265 10.68 13.44 -6.56
N THR A 266 10.49 13.96 -5.35
CA THR A 266 10.74 15.38 -5.03
C THR A 266 12.22 15.73 -5.16
N PHE A 267 13.13 14.82 -4.77
CA PHE A 267 14.55 14.94 -5.04
C PHE A 267 14.86 15.00 -6.54
N THR A 268 14.31 14.07 -7.33
CA THR A 268 14.52 14.04 -8.79
C THR A 268 14.07 15.33 -9.45
N VAL A 269 12.93 15.91 -9.07
CA VAL A 269 12.47 17.19 -9.63
C VAL A 269 13.30 18.36 -9.13
N ALA A 270 13.69 18.36 -7.85
CA ALA A 270 14.53 19.41 -7.25
C ALA A 270 15.86 19.58 -8.00
N PHE A 271 16.48 18.48 -8.41
CA PHE A 271 17.83 18.48 -9.00
C PHE A 271 17.86 18.21 -10.50
N GLY A 272 16.83 17.58 -11.05
CA GLY A 272 16.78 17.12 -12.44
C GLY A 272 15.90 17.93 -13.39
N ASP A 273 14.96 18.75 -12.90
CA ASP A 273 14.06 19.51 -13.79
C ASP A 273 14.82 20.62 -14.54
N PRO A 274 14.58 20.86 -15.84
CA PRO A 274 15.23 21.94 -16.58
C PRO A 274 14.83 23.35 -16.08
N MET A 275 13.62 23.52 -15.54
CA MET A 275 13.08 24.83 -15.18
C MET A 275 13.33 25.16 -13.70
N ARG A 276 13.90 26.34 -13.43
CA ARG A 276 14.22 26.78 -12.06
C ARG A 276 13.01 26.83 -11.12
N ARG A 277 11.84 27.24 -11.62
CA ARG A 277 10.59 27.29 -10.83
C ARG A 277 10.24 25.89 -10.29
N TRP A 278 10.32 24.87 -11.13
CA TRP A 278 10.02 23.49 -10.75
C TRP A 278 11.07 22.88 -9.82
N ARG A 279 12.34 23.28 -9.95
CA ARG A 279 13.37 22.91 -8.95
C ARG A 279 13.01 23.43 -7.56
N ILE A 280 12.60 24.69 -7.44
CA ILE A 280 12.16 25.28 -6.17
C ILE A 280 10.94 24.53 -5.62
N VAL A 281 9.94 24.24 -6.46
CA VAL A 281 8.77 23.44 -6.07
C VAL A 281 9.17 22.04 -5.60
N GLY A 282 10.11 21.37 -6.28
CA GLY A 282 10.68 20.08 -5.87
C GLY A 282 11.33 20.14 -4.48
N ILE A 283 12.11 21.19 -4.21
CA ILE A 283 12.73 21.43 -2.91
C ILE A 283 11.68 21.67 -1.82
N THR A 284 10.69 22.51 -2.08
CA THR A 284 9.56 22.73 -1.16
C THR A 284 8.84 21.41 -0.85
N GLY A 285 8.59 20.59 -1.87
CA GLY A 285 8.02 19.25 -1.70
C GLY A 285 8.90 18.35 -0.84
N LEU A 286 10.22 18.34 -1.07
CA LEU A 286 11.16 17.54 -0.30
C LEU A 286 11.18 17.93 1.18
N ILE A 287 11.18 19.24 1.49
CA ILE A 287 11.10 19.76 2.86
C ILE A 287 9.79 19.29 3.52
N LEU A 288 8.66 19.41 2.81
CA LEU A 288 7.36 18.98 3.34
C LEU A 288 7.29 17.47 3.61
N VAL A 289 7.88 16.65 2.74
CA VAL A 289 7.99 15.19 2.93
C VAL A 289 8.81 14.88 4.18
N VAL A 290 9.93 15.56 4.37
CA VAL A 290 10.80 15.39 5.54
C VAL A 290 10.13 15.84 6.83
N ILE A 291 9.43 16.97 6.84
CA ILE A 291 8.65 17.40 8.01
C ILE A 291 7.57 16.37 8.34
N ASN A 292 6.86 15.85 7.32
CA ASN A 292 5.82 14.85 7.53
C ASN A 292 6.36 13.50 8.00
N SER A 293 7.58 13.10 7.62
CA SER A 293 8.18 11.84 8.09
C SER A 293 8.43 11.88 9.61
N VAL A 294 8.75 13.05 10.15
CA VAL A 294 8.90 13.29 11.60
C VAL A 294 7.53 13.34 12.29
N ILE A 295 6.60 14.14 11.77
CA ILE A 295 5.31 14.42 12.43
C ILE A 295 4.36 13.22 12.40
N CYS A 296 4.34 12.42 11.34
CA CYS A 296 3.35 11.36 11.17
C CYS A 296 3.48 10.20 12.18
N GLY A 297 4.58 10.14 12.94
CA GLY A 297 4.85 9.09 13.92
C GLY A 297 5.16 7.71 13.32
N GLN A 298 5.32 7.64 12.00
CA GLN A 298 5.75 6.43 11.31
C GLN A 298 7.27 6.33 11.32
N ARG A 299 7.75 5.35 12.08
CA ARG A 299 9.17 5.10 12.33
C ARG A 299 9.94 4.70 11.08
N ILE A 300 9.31 3.90 10.21
CA ILE A 300 9.87 3.49 8.93
C ILE A 300 10.00 4.70 8.01
N ALA A 301 9.00 5.58 7.99
CA ALA A 301 9.07 6.82 7.20
C ALA A 301 10.22 7.71 7.70
N LEU A 302 10.35 7.88 9.02
CA LEU A 302 11.45 8.63 9.62
C LEU A 302 12.80 8.09 9.13
N ALA A 303 13.10 6.81 9.33
CA ALA A 303 14.41 6.25 8.95
C ALA A 303 14.64 6.24 7.43
N LEU A 304 13.68 5.73 6.65
CA LEU A 304 13.88 5.50 5.23
C LEU A 304 13.87 6.79 4.41
N VAL A 305 13.06 7.80 4.74
CA VAL A 305 13.08 9.08 3.99
C VAL A 305 14.48 9.71 4.04
N PHE A 306 15.09 9.78 5.23
CA PHE A 306 16.45 10.29 5.37
C PHE A 306 17.47 9.38 4.69
N GLY A 307 17.37 8.06 4.89
CA GLY A 307 18.27 7.10 4.26
C GLY A 307 18.25 7.18 2.73
N PHE A 308 17.07 7.30 2.12
CA PHE A 308 16.93 7.47 0.67
C PHE A 308 17.47 8.80 0.18
N ILE A 309 17.27 9.91 0.90
CA ILE A 309 17.87 11.20 0.53
C ILE A 309 19.39 11.11 0.53
N VAL A 310 19.98 10.52 1.58
CA VAL A 310 21.43 10.29 1.68
C VAL A 310 21.92 9.43 0.53
N LEU A 311 21.26 8.28 0.29
CA LEU A 311 21.58 7.40 -0.83
C LEU A 311 21.55 8.15 -2.18
N LEU A 312 20.50 8.93 -2.43
CA LEU A 312 20.35 9.70 -3.67
C LEU A 312 21.41 10.79 -3.82
N ILE A 313 21.83 11.44 -2.74
CA ILE A 313 22.94 12.40 -2.74
C ILE A 313 24.24 11.71 -3.17
N PHE A 314 24.51 10.52 -2.63
CA PHE A 314 25.69 9.73 -2.99
C PHE A 314 25.62 9.24 -4.45
N THR A 315 24.53 8.61 -4.86
CA THR A 315 24.40 8.03 -6.20
C THR A 315 24.33 9.08 -7.30
N SER A 316 23.85 10.29 -7.02
CA SER A 316 23.82 11.40 -7.99
C SER A 316 25.16 12.12 -8.13
N GLY A 317 26.16 11.80 -7.31
CA GLY A 317 27.44 12.51 -7.29
C GLY A 317 27.30 13.98 -6.89
N LEU A 318 26.21 14.36 -6.21
CA LEU A 318 25.97 15.75 -5.78
C LEU A 318 27.02 16.21 -4.76
N PHE A 319 27.57 15.27 -3.97
CA PHE A 319 28.66 15.53 -3.02
C PHE A 319 29.92 16.10 -3.70
N LEU A 320 30.20 15.72 -4.95
CA LEU A 320 31.35 16.24 -5.71
C LEU A 320 31.15 17.71 -6.14
N ARG A 321 29.92 18.23 -6.05
CA ARG A 321 29.57 19.62 -6.40
C ARG A 321 29.22 20.41 -5.14
N LEU A 322 30.20 20.56 -4.24
CA LEU A 322 30.07 21.16 -2.90
C LEU A 322 29.35 22.52 -2.90
N GLN A 323 29.69 23.40 -3.86
CA GLN A 323 29.07 24.73 -3.99
C GLN A 323 27.56 24.68 -4.23
N LYS A 324 27.08 23.63 -4.93
CA LYS A 324 25.65 23.41 -5.14
C LYS A 324 25.05 22.66 -3.96
N PHE A 325 25.79 21.77 -3.32
CA PHE A 325 25.30 20.95 -2.21
C PHE A 325 25.00 21.74 -0.93
N ILE A 326 25.88 22.66 -0.53
CA ILE A 326 25.80 23.39 0.75
C ILE A 326 24.48 24.17 0.92
N PRO A 327 24.01 24.98 -0.05
CA PRO A 327 22.74 25.70 0.08
C PRO A 327 21.55 24.78 0.32
N PHE A 328 21.53 23.59 -0.29
CA PHE A 328 20.44 22.63 -0.11
C PHE A 328 20.51 21.92 1.23
N LEU A 329 21.72 21.58 1.70
CA LEU A 329 21.91 21.00 3.01
C LEU A 329 21.40 21.96 4.09
N ILE A 330 21.75 23.24 3.99
CA ILE A 330 21.25 24.29 4.89
C ILE A 330 19.72 24.36 4.83
N LEU A 331 19.16 24.41 3.63
CA LEU A 331 17.71 24.54 3.43
C LEU A 331 16.92 23.31 3.94
N LEU A 332 17.54 22.14 3.99
CA LEU A 332 16.94 20.92 4.55
C LEU A 332 17.10 20.84 6.08
N ILE A 333 18.28 21.18 6.60
CA ILE A 333 18.61 21.04 8.02
C ILE A 333 17.97 22.14 8.85
N VAL A 334 17.92 23.39 8.38
CA VAL A 334 17.39 24.52 9.15
C VAL A 334 15.94 24.29 9.61
N PRO A 335 14.98 23.87 8.76
CA PRO A 335 13.63 23.56 9.20
C PRO A 335 13.56 22.43 10.22
N LEU A 336 14.42 21.41 10.10
CA LEU A 336 14.48 20.29 11.04
C LEU A 336 15.00 20.72 12.41
N VAL A 337 16.09 21.49 12.43
CA VAL A 337 16.65 22.07 13.66
C VAL A 337 15.63 22.99 14.31
N TYR A 338 14.93 23.81 13.53
CA TYR A 338 13.85 24.66 14.04
C TYR A 338 12.72 23.84 14.69
N ILE A 339 12.29 22.74 14.07
CA ILE A 339 11.27 21.86 14.65
C ILE A 339 11.77 21.18 15.92
N ALA A 340 13.03 20.71 15.92
CA ALA A 340 13.64 20.06 17.06
C ALA A 340 13.79 21.00 18.26
N ILE A 341 14.17 22.26 18.03
CA ILE A 341 14.28 23.27 19.10
C ILE A 341 12.90 23.64 19.65
N ASN A 342 11.88 23.80 18.78
CA ASN A 342 10.55 24.25 19.23
C ASN A 342 9.68 23.12 19.78
N ASN A 343 10.01 21.85 19.52
CA ASN A 343 9.24 20.70 20.00
C ASN A 343 10.19 19.56 20.43
N PRO A 344 11.06 19.79 21.42
CA PRO A 344 12.11 18.83 21.80
C PRO A 344 11.50 17.51 22.28
N ASP A 345 10.42 17.58 23.07
CA ASP A 345 9.73 16.40 23.60
C ASP A 345 9.15 15.52 22.49
N VAL A 346 8.66 16.15 21.42
CA VAL A 346 8.10 15.42 20.28
C VAL A 346 9.22 14.70 19.55
N VAL A 347 10.36 15.34 19.29
CA VAL A 347 11.46 14.71 18.57
C VAL A 347 12.10 13.62 19.41
N GLN A 348 12.37 13.86 20.69
CA GLN A 348 12.96 12.84 21.55
C GLN A 348 12.05 11.63 21.73
N ALA A 349 10.75 11.85 21.99
CA ALA A 349 9.81 10.74 22.06
C ALA A 349 9.77 9.89 20.77
N ARG A 350 10.07 10.46 19.59
CA ARG A 350 10.16 9.70 18.34
C ARG A 350 11.45 8.90 18.25
N VAL A 351 12.58 9.48 18.64
CA VAL A 351 13.88 8.81 18.67
C VAL A 351 13.87 7.69 19.70
N ASP A 352 13.44 7.97 20.93
CA ASP A 352 13.34 6.98 22.00
C ASP A 352 12.41 5.84 21.61
N SER A 353 11.22 6.17 21.09
CA SER A 353 10.29 5.14 20.64
C SER A 353 10.86 4.30 19.50
N PHE A 354 11.64 4.89 18.59
CA PHE A 354 12.34 4.18 17.53
C PHE A 354 13.38 3.20 18.13
N VAL A 355 14.28 3.70 18.96
CA VAL A 355 15.37 2.92 19.57
C VAL A 355 14.83 1.80 20.46
N THR A 356 13.86 2.11 21.34
CA THR A 356 13.26 1.10 22.22
C THR A 356 12.67 -0.06 21.43
N ARG A 357 11.89 0.19 20.36
CA ARG A 357 11.32 -0.92 19.57
C ARG A 357 12.32 -1.62 18.67
N TRP A 358 13.35 -0.91 18.21
CA TRP A 358 14.48 -1.56 17.55
C TRP A 358 15.11 -2.60 18.47
N ASN A 359 15.21 -2.30 19.76
CA ASN A 359 15.77 -3.20 20.76
C ASN A 359 14.76 -4.28 21.21
N THR A 360 13.48 -3.96 21.42
CA THR A 360 12.45 -4.91 21.87
C THR A 360 12.01 -5.89 20.78
N SER A 361 11.96 -5.46 19.53
CA SER A 361 11.58 -6.31 18.39
C SER A 361 12.40 -5.95 17.17
N PRO A 362 13.67 -6.38 17.13
CA PRO A 362 14.57 -6.09 16.01
C PRO A 362 13.91 -6.49 14.69
N PRO A 363 13.98 -5.64 13.64
CA PRO A 363 13.26 -5.89 12.38
C PRO A 363 13.57 -7.25 11.75
N HIS A 364 14.83 -7.71 11.84
CA HIS A 364 15.25 -9.01 11.30
C HIS A 364 14.59 -10.18 12.04
N ILE A 365 14.46 -10.11 13.36
CA ILE A 365 13.79 -11.13 14.18
C ILE A 365 12.28 -11.11 13.90
N PHE A 366 11.67 -9.93 13.80
CA PHE A 366 10.26 -9.80 13.44
C PHE A 366 9.97 -10.45 12.08
N ILE A 367 10.79 -10.17 11.07
CA ILE A 367 10.67 -10.78 9.73
C ILE A 367 10.85 -12.29 9.81
N ALA A 368 11.88 -12.78 10.52
CA ALA A 368 12.13 -14.21 10.68
C ALA A 368 10.97 -14.91 11.40
N ASN A 369 10.39 -14.31 12.44
CA ASN A 369 9.25 -14.84 13.17
C ASN A 369 7.98 -14.88 12.31
N GLN A 370 7.71 -13.83 11.53
CA GLN A 370 6.59 -13.81 10.58
C GLN A 370 6.76 -14.89 9.50
N LEU A 371 7.98 -15.10 9.01
CA LEU A 371 8.27 -16.15 8.04
C LEU A 371 8.14 -17.54 8.65
N LYS A 372 8.65 -17.75 9.87
CA LYS A 372 8.52 -19.00 10.63
C LYS A 372 7.06 -19.33 10.91
N LEU A 373 6.26 -18.34 11.28
CA LEU A 373 4.81 -18.49 11.47
C LEU A 373 4.11 -18.85 10.16
N ALA A 374 4.43 -18.15 9.06
CA ALA A 374 3.85 -18.44 7.75
C ALA A 374 4.21 -19.87 7.29
N TRP A 375 5.47 -20.29 7.50
CA TRP A 375 5.95 -21.62 7.17
C TRP A 375 5.28 -22.71 8.02
N ALA A 376 5.20 -22.52 9.34
CA ALA A 376 4.57 -23.48 10.26
C ALA A 376 3.06 -23.64 9.98
N ASN A 377 2.39 -22.56 9.56
CA ASN A 377 0.96 -22.57 9.22
C ASN A 377 0.68 -22.96 7.76
N GLN A 378 1.70 -23.29 6.97
CA GLN A 378 1.52 -23.58 5.56
C GLN A 378 1.03 -25.02 5.37
N LYS A 379 -0.18 -25.18 4.84
CA LYS A 379 -0.73 -26.49 4.48
C LYS A 379 -0.39 -26.81 3.03
N GLY A 380 0.69 -27.56 2.82
CA GLY A 380 1.12 -28.01 1.49
C GLY A 380 1.79 -26.92 0.64
N ILE A 381 1.81 -27.14 -0.68
CA ILE A 381 2.68 -26.37 -1.59
C ILE A 381 1.98 -25.11 -2.16
N LEU A 382 0.64 -25.12 -2.24
CA LEU A 382 -0.17 -24.06 -2.87
C LEU A 382 -0.61 -22.93 -1.92
N GLY A 383 -0.10 -22.93 -0.69
CA GLY A 383 -0.45 -21.95 0.34
C GLY A 383 -1.86 -22.14 0.90
N ASN A 384 -2.26 -21.22 1.76
CA ASN A 384 -3.57 -21.22 2.41
C ASN A 384 -4.67 -20.56 1.56
N GLY A 385 -4.36 -20.08 0.36
CA GLY A 385 -5.32 -19.43 -0.53
C GLY A 385 -5.08 -17.93 -0.65
N LEU A 386 -5.38 -17.41 -1.84
CA LEU A 386 -5.26 -15.99 -2.13
C LEU A 386 -6.17 -15.16 -1.24
N GLY A 387 -5.66 -14.01 -0.81
CA GLY A 387 -6.42 -13.08 0.00
C GLY A 387 -6.61 -13.49 1.46
N THR A 388 -6.05 -14.60 1.94
CA THR A 388 -6.18 -14.99 3.37
C THR A 388 -5.29 -14.17 4.29
N ALA A 389 -4.31 -13.43 3.77
CA ALA A 389 -3.48 -12.52 4.56
C ALA A 389 -3.56 -11.06 4.04
N THR A 390 -4.59 -10.77 3.22
CA THR A 390 -4.78 -9.46 2.61
C THR A 390 -5.82 -8.65 3.37
N SER A 391 -5.47 -7.44 3.79
CA SER A 391 -6.38 -6.65 4.62
C SER A 391 -7.68 -6.21 3.94
N SER A 392 -7.67 -6.00 2.62
CA SER A 392 -8.86 -5.57 1.86
C SER A 392 -9.87 -6.69 1.61
N THR A 393 -9.50 -7.95 1.82
CA THR A 393 -10.35 -9.11 1.54
C THR A 393 -11.17 -9.57 2.76
N ARG A 394 -11.00 -8.90 3.91
CA ARG A 394 -11.74 -9.16 5.18
C ARG A 394 -13.25 -9.20 5.05
N VAL A 395 -13.78 -8.53 4.03
CA VAL A 395 -15.22 -8.45 3.75
C VAL A 395 -15.77 -9.81 3.33
N PHE A 396 -14.93 -10.67 2.75
CA PHE A 396 -15.31 -11.99 2.28
C PHE A 396 -14.89 -13.13 3.21
N GLY A 397 -14.10 -12.87 4.26
CA GLY A 397 -13.70 -13.91 5.20
C GLY A 397 -12.62 -13.48 6.18
N ASP A 398 -12.27 -14.39 7.09
CA ASP A 398 -11.21 -14.19 8.06
C ASP A 398 -9.85 -14.02 7.37
N ILE A 399 -8.99 -13.21 7.98
CA ILE A 399 -7.62 -13.00 7.51
C ILE A 399 -6.61 -13.27 8.62
N SER A 400 -5.45 -13.75 8.23
CA SER A 400 -4.25 -13.76 9.05
C SER A 400 -3.53 -12.42 8.92
N LEU A 401 -3.19 -11.80 10.04
CA LEU A 401 -2.40 -10.56 10.05
C LEU A 401 -0.93 -10.92 9.83
N ILE A 402 -0.50 -10.86 8.57
CA ILE A 402 0.89 -11.02 8.17
C ILE A 402 1.35 -9.71 7.55
N GLU A 403 2.32 -9.05 8.19
CA GLU A 403 2.76 -7.71 7.79
C GLU A 403 3.90 -7.74 6.76
N THR A 404 4.71 -8.81 6.75
CA THR A 404 5.85 -8.91 5.84
C THR A 404 5.44 -9.51 4.51
N PHE A 405 5.78 -8.81 3.43
CA PHE A 405 5.28 -9.14 2.08
C PHE A 405 5.65 -10.57 1.64
N HIS A 406 6.89 -11.01 1.84
CA HIS A 406 7.32 -12.35 1.45
C HIS A 406 6.66 -13.46 2.29
N ALA A 407 6.50 -13.26 3.61
CA ALA A 407 5.78 -14.21 4.45
C ALA A 407 4.29 -14.26 4.09
N LYS A 408 3.72 -13.12 3.66
CA LYS A 408 2.36 -13.06 3.14
C LYS A 408 2.22 -13.89 1.85
N LEU A 409 3.13 -13.73 0.88
CA LEU A 409 3.12 -14.55 -0.34
C LEU A 409 3.25 -16.04 -0.01
N LEU A 410 4.17 -16.40 0.88
CA LEU A 410 4.34 -17.77 1.35
C LEU A 410 3.02 -18.31 1.95
N SER A 411 2.34 -17.51 2.77
CA SER A 411 1.08 -17.92 3.38
C SER A 411 -0.07 -18.02 2.38
N GLU A 412 -0.17 -17.12 1.40
CA GLU A 412 -1.31 -17.08 0.45
C GLU A 412 -1.14 -18.06 -0.72
N ILE A 413 0.02 -18.04 -1.40
CA ILE A 413 0.30 -18.80 -2.63
C ILE A 413 1.39 -19.87 -2.46
N GLY A 414 1.89 -20.07 -1.25
CA GLY A 414 2.84 -21.13 -0.92
C GLY A 414 4.25 -20.86 -1.42
N LEU A 415 5.11 -21.88 -1.28
CA LEU A 415 6.53 -21.78 -1.64
C LEU A 415 6.73 -21.62 -3.15
N ILE A 416 5.96 -22.37 -3.95
CA ILE A 416 6.03 -22.27 -5.42
C ILE A 416 5.65 -20.85 -5.87
N GLY A 417 4.58 -20.28 -5.31
CA GLY A 417 4.17 -18.92 -5.62
C GLY A 417 5.20 -17.86 -5.19
N LEU A 418 5.80 -18.03 -4.00
CA LEU A 418 6.87 -17.15 -3.54
C LEU A 418 8.08 -17.19 -4.48
N ILE A 419 8.55 -18.38 -4.89
CA ILE A 419 9.68 -18.53 -5.81
C ILE A 419 9.35 -17.88 -7.17
N ALA A 420 8.16 -18.12 -7.71
CA ALA A 420 7.73 -17.50 -8.96
C ALA A 420 7.71 -15.97 -8.89
N PHE A 421 7.26 -15.41 -7.76
CA PHE A 421 7.28 -13.96 -7.55
C PHE A 421 8.72 -13.42 -7.48
N ILE A 422 9.61 -14.07 -6.73
CA ILE A 422 11.02 -13.67 -6.63
C ILE A 422 11.68 -13.74 -8.01
N ALA A 423 11.45 -14.81 -8.77
CA ALA A 423 11.95 -14.95 -10.13
C ALA A 423 11.45 -13.84 -11.05
N PHE A 424 10.16 -13.46 -10.95
CA PHE A 424 9.60 -12.34 -11.71
C PHE A 424 10.27 -11.01 -11.37
N VAL A 425 10.44 -10.68 -10.09
CA VAL A 425 11.09 -9.42 -9.66
C VAL A 425 12.58 -9.39 -9.98
N ALA A 426 13.27 -10.52 -9.83
CA ALA A 426 14.68 -10.63 -10.23
C ALA A 426 14.84 -10.40 -11.74
N HIS A 427 13.99 -11.03 -12.55
CA HIS A 427 14.00 -10.85 -14.01
C HIS A 427 13.71 -9.39 -14.40
N LEU A 428 12.72 -8.75 -13.77
CA LEU A 428 12.43 -7.33 -13.95
C LEU A 428 13.65 -6.45 -13.63
N THR A 429 14.32 -6.72 -12.52
CA THR A 429 15.49 -5.94 -12.09
C THR A 429 16.66 -6.11 -13.06
N ILE A 430 16.95 -7.34 -13.49
CA ILE A 430 18.00 -7.65 -14.46
C ILE A 430 17.76 -6.92 -15.78
N LEU A 431 16.54 -6.99 -16.33
CA LEU A 431 16.21 -6.34 -17.60
C LEU A 431 16.25 -4.82 -17.50
N THR A 432 15.76 -4.25 -16.39
CA THR A 432 15.83 -2.80 -16.14
C THR A 432 17.29 -2.34 -16.08
N PHE A 433 18.17 -3.11 -15.42
CA PHE A 433 19.59 -2.76 -15.32
C PHE A 433 20.32 -2.91 -16.65
N ALA A 434 19.97 -3.94 -17.44
CA ALA A 434 20.51 -4.14 -18.78
C ALA A 434 20.16 -2.95 -19.69
N ASP A 435 18.90 -2.51 -19.67
CA ASP A 435 18.43 -1.35 -20.46
C ASP A 435 19.03 -0.03 -20.00
N TYR A 436 19.31 0.14 -18.70
CA TYR A 436 19.92 1.38 -18.20
C TYR A 436 21.41 1.47 -18.56
N ARG A 437 22.06 0.32 -18.78
CA ARG A 437 23.48 0.23 -19.14
C ARG A 437 23.71 0.33 -20.66
N SER A 438 22.77 -0.15 -21.47
CA SER A 438 22.77 -0.03 -22.93
C SER A 438 22.48 1.40 -23.37
#